data_AF-A0A120GA92-F1
#
_entry.id   AF-A0A120GA92-F1
#
_cell.length_a   1.000
_cell.length_b   1.000
_cell.length_c   1.000
_cell.angle_alpha   90.00
_cell.angle_beta   90.00
_cell.angle_gamma   90.00
#
_symmetry.space_group_name_H-M   'P 1'
#
loop_
_entity.id
_entity.type
_entity.pdbx_description
1 polymer ?
#
loop_
_entity_poly.entity_id
_entity_poly.type
_entity_poly.pdbx_seq_one_letter_code
_entity_poly.pdbx_strand_id
1 'polypeptide(L)' 'MNLPVAAGIFGLIVSIIYLFNAMRVLRTSGMGHTHNAAMIHAGMAGIFLPACLLIIFAYMP' A
#
# COMPACT_ATOMS: atom_id res chain seq x y z
N MET A 1 9.29 -20.23 -5.40
CA MET A 1 8.03 -19.52 -5.08
C MET A 1 7.30 -19.25 -6.39
N ASN A 2 5.98 -19.44 -6.42
CA ASN A 2 5.17 -19.08 -7.59
C ASN A 2 5.37 -17.59 -7.89
N LEU A 3 5.70 -17.23 -9.14
CA LEU A 3 5.97 -15.84 -9.54
C LEU A 3 4.84 -14.86 -9.13
N PRO A 4 3.55 -15.22 -9.26
CA PRO A 4 2.45 -14.37 -8.79
C PRO A 4 2.48 -14.14 -7.27
N VAL A 5 2.77 -15.17 -6.49
CA VAL A 5 2.85 -15.08 -5.02
C VAL A 5 4.02 -14.18 -4.60
N ALA A 6 5.17 -14.29 -5.26
CA ALA A 6 6.32 -13.42 -5.00
C ALA A 6 6.01 -11.95 -5.32
N ALA A 7 5.35 -11.68 -6.45
CA ALA A 7 4.90 -10.34 -6.82
C ALA A 7 3.86 -9.78 -5.84
N GLY A 8 2.91 -10.61 -5.40
CA GLY A 8 1.93 -10.27 -4.38
C GLY A 8 2.58 -9.89 -3.04
N ILE A 9 3.54 -10.68 -2.56
CA ILE A 9 4.28 -10.38 -1.31
C ILE A 9 5.07 -9.08 -1.44
N PHE A 10 5.79 -8.89 -2.55
CA PHE A 10 6.54 -7.66 -2.78
C PHE A 10 5.62 -6.43 -2.81
N GLY A 11 4.53 -6.49 -3.57
CA GLY A 11 3.53 -5.43 -3.62
C GLY A 11 2.89 -5.15 -2.26
N LEU A 12 2.64 -6.19 -1.47
CA LEU A 12 2.10 -6.07 -0.11
C LEU A 12 3.05 -5.28 0.80
N ILE A 13 4.33 -5.63 0.81
CA ILE A 13 5.36 -4.95 1.62
C ILE A 13 5.46 -3.47 1.22
N VAL A 14 5.56 -3.18 -0.08
CA VAL A 14 5.65 -1.81 -0.58
C VAL A 14 4.40 -1.00 -0.20
N SER A 15 3.20 -1.58 -0.34
CA SER A 15 1.94 -0.94 0.02
C SER A 15 1.87 -0.58 1.50
N ILE A 16 2.30 -1.49 2.38
CA ILE A 16 2.32 -1.26 3.83
C ILE A 16 3.24 -0.10 4.18
N ILE A 17 4.46 -0.08 3.61
CA ILE A 17 5.44 0.99 3.85
C ILE A 17 4.88 2.34 3.36
N TYR A 18 4.30 2.37 2.16
CA TYR A 18 3.70 3.57 1.60
C TYR A 18 2.53 4.08 2.44
N LEU A 19 1.62 3.18 2.85
CA LEU A 19 0.49 3.53 3.68
C LEU A 19 0.95 4.09 5.03
N PHE A 20 1.95 3.46 5.67
CA PHE A 20 2.52 3.96 6.92
C PHE A 20 3.10 5.37 6.77
N ASN A 21 3.88 5.62 5.71
CA ASN A 21 4.45 6.93 5.44
C ASN A 21 3.37 7.98 5.14
N ALA A 22 2.36 7.64 4.36
CA ALA A 22 1.22 8.52 4.08
C ALA A 22 0.47 8.88 5.37
N MET A 23 0.19 7.89 6.22
CA MET A 23 -0.45 8.10 7.53
C MET A 23 0.40 8.96 8.47
N ARG A 24 1.73 8.78 8.46
CA ARG A 24 2.66 9.63 9.21
C ARG A 24 2.55 11.09 8.73
N VAL A 25 2.63 11.33 7.42
CA VAL A 25 2.49 12.67 6.83
C VAL A 25 1.14 13.30 7.18
N LEU A 26 0.04 12.55 7.09
CA LEU A 26 -1.28 13.06 7.47
C LEU A 26 -1.37 13.47 8.94
N ARG A 27 -0.63 12.80 9.83
CA ARG A 27 -0.61 13.10 11.26
C ARG A 27 0.36 14.24 11.63
N THR A 28 1.44 14.42 10.88
CA THR A 28 2.50 15.38 11.23
C THR A 28 2.47 16.67 10.41
N SER A 29 1.86 16.65 9.23
CA SER A 29 1.86 17.77 8.29
C SER A 29 0.56 18.55 8.40
N GLY A 30 0.66 19.87 8.54
CA GLY A 30 -0.48 20.78 8.40
C GLY A 30 -1.06 20.74 6.99
N MET A 31 -2.22 21.38 6.81
CA MET A 31 -2.89 21.43 5.50
C MET A 31 -2.00 22.09 4.44
N GLY A 32 -1.70 21.35 3.38
CA GLY A 32 -0.83 21.76 2.29
C GLY A 32 -0.75 20.69 1.19
N HIS A 33 0.01 20.96 0.12
CA HIS A 33 0.13 20.04 -1.02
C HIS A 33 0.60 18.63 -0.63
N THR A 34 1.51 18.53 0.35
CA THR A 34 2.01 17.24 0.87
C THR A 34 0.94 16.47 1.63
N HIS A 35 0.07 17.15 2.38
CA HIS A 35 -1.06 16.55 3.08
C HIS A 35 -2.10 16.03 2.07
N ASN A 36 -2.44 16.81 1.05
CA ASN A 36 -3.37 16.38 -0.01
C ASN A 36 -2.81 15.18 -0.80
N ALA A 37 -1.53 15.22 -1.15
CA ALA A 37 -0.87 14.08 -1.78
C ALA A 37 -0.93 12.83 -0.89
N ALA A 38 -0.68 12.97 0.42
CA ALA A 38 -0.74 11.85 1.35
C ALA A 38 -2.14 11.25 1.47
N MET A 39 -3.21 12.04 1.39
CA MET A 39 -4.59 11.52 1.38
C MET A 39 -4.84 10.61 0.17
N ILE A 40 -4.44 11.06 -1.03
CA ILE A 40 -4.60 10.30 -2.27
C ILE A 40 -3.77 9.01 -2.22
N HIS A 41 -2.52 9.10 -1.76
CA HIS A 41 -1.63 7.94 -1.67
C HIS A 41 -2.08 6.94 -0.60
N ALA A 42 -2.62 7.40 0.53
CA ALA A 42 -3.23 6.53 1.52
C ALA A 42 -4.44 5.78 0.94
N GLY A 43 -5.30 6.47 0.17
CA GLY A 43 -6.41 5.85 -0.55
C GLY A 43 -5.95 4.80 -1.56
N MET A 44 -4.99 5.13 -2.42
CA MET A 44 -4.43 4.18 -3.40
C MET A 44 -3.80 2.96 -2.71
N ALA A 45 -2.98 3.16 -1.68
CA ALA A 45 -2.36 2.07 -0.94
C ALA A 45 -3.41 1.19 -0.22
N GLY A 46 -4.50 1.79 0.27
CA GLY A 46 -5.63 1.07 0.87
C GLY A 46 -6.38 0.17 -0.12
N ILE A 47 -6.36 0.46 -1.42
CA ILE A 47 -6.96 -0.37 -2.47
C ILE A 47 -5.95 -1.39 -3.01
N PHE A 48 -4.67 -1.02 -3.12
CA PHE A 48 -3.65 -1.91 -3.67
C PHE A 48 -3.26 -3.03 -2.70
N LEU A 49 -3.21 -2.74 -1.39
CA LEU A 49 -2.92 -3.71 -0.35
C LEU A 49 -3.85 -4.96 -0.38
N PRO A 50 -5.19 -4.83 -0.42
CA PRO A 50 -6.07 -5.97 -0.55
C PRO A 50 -5.94 -6.69 -1.90
N ALA A 51 -5.61 -5.98 -2.99
CA ALA A 51 -5.32 -6.63 -4.27
C ALA A 51 -4.08 -7.55 -4.19
N CYS A 52 -3.02 -7.11 -3.49
CA CYS A 52 -1.85 -7.95 -3.22
C CYS A 52 -2.21 -9.19 -2.39
N LEU A 53 -3.06 -9.03 -1.36
CA LEU A 53 -3.56 -10.17 -0.57
C LEU A 53 -4.34 -11.16 -1.44
N LEU A 54 -5.23 -10.66 -2.32
CA LEU A 54 -5.99 -11.51 -3.25
C LEU A 54 -5.06 -12.34 -4.15
N ILE A 55 -4.01 -11.74 -4.71
CA ILE A 55 -3.04 -12.48 -5.54
C ILE A 55 -2.33 -13.56 -4.72
N ILE A 56 -1.93 -13.25 -3.48
CA ILE A 56 -1.27 -14.25 -2.62
C ILE A 56 -2.22 -15.43 -2.35
N PHE A 57 -3.47 -15.16 -1.94
CA PHE A 57 -4.45 -16.21 -1.64
C PHE A 57 -4.90 -17.01 -2.86
N ALA A 58 -5.03 -16.37 -4.02
CA ALA A 58 -5.46 -17.04 -5.25
C ALA A 58 -4.38 -17.97 -5.85
N TYR A 59 -3.10 -17.71 -5.57
CA TYR A 59 -1.98 -18.41 -6.20
C TYR A 59 -1.06 -19.15 -5.20
N MET A 60 -1.36 -19.14 -3.89
CA MET A 60 -0.63 -19.99 -2.95
C MET A 60 -0.99 -21.47 -3.18
N PRO A 61 0.02 -22.36 -3.19
CA PRO A 61 -0.21 -23.79 -3.33
C PRO A 61 -0.84 -24.42 -2.08
#